data_AF-A0A1V6EVG9-F1
#
_entry.id   AF-A0A1V6EVG9-F1
#
_cell.length_a   1.000
_cell.length_b   1.000
_cell.length_c   1.000
_cell.angle_alpha   90.00
_cell.angle_beta   90.00
_cell.angle_gamma   90.00
#
_symmetry.space_group_name_H-M   'P 1'
#
loop_
_entity.id
_entity.type
_entity.pdbx_description
1 polymer ?
#
loop_
_entity_poly.entity_id
_entity_poly.type
_entity_poly.pdbx_seq_one_letter_code
_entity_poly.pdbx_strand_id
1 'polypeptide(L)' 'MINVCYLAIMGGIVVLIALLSIPSLFWPKCAACKRRTWVARDTCAACGAPMRDDLDF' A
#
# COMPACT_ATOMS: atom_id res chain seq x y z
N MET A 1 -16.43 -4.57 33.02
CA MET A 1 -14.95 -4.62 33.01
C MET A 1 -14.52 -4.91 31.58
N ILE A 2 -13.97 -3.92 30.88
CA ILE A 2 -13.48 -4.16 29.51
C ILE A 2 -12.27 -5.09 29.63
N ASN A 3 -12.36 -6.25 28.98
CA ASN A 3 -11.36 -7.29 29.16
C ASN A 3 -10.08 -6.83 28.46
N VAL A 4 -8.95 -6.72 29.17
CA VAL A 4 -7.71 -6.17 28.61
C VAL A 4 -7.26 -6.98 27.38
N CYS A 5 -7.53 -8.28 27.38
CA CYS A 5 -7.35 -9.15 26.22
C CYS A 5 -8.15 -8.69 24.99
N TYR A 6 -9.38 -8.20 25.16
CA TYR A 6 -10.20 -7.72 24.06
C TYR A 6 -9.61 -6.46 23.43
N LEU A 7 -9.14 -5.51 24.24
CA LEU A 7 -8.46 -4.31 23.75
C LEU A 7 -7.16 -4.66 23.01
N ALA A 8 -6.37 -5.60 23.53
CA ALA A 8 -5.15 -6.06 22.89
C ALA A 8 -5.41 -6.72 21.53
N ILE A 9 -6.44 -7.57 21.43
CA ILE A 9 -6.84 -8.23 20.18
C ILE A 9 -7.30 -7.18 19.16
N MET A 10 -8.20 -6.28 19.55
CA MET A 10 -8.70 -5.23 18.65
C MET A 10 -7.59 -4.28 18.20
N GLY A 11 -6.71 -3.86 19.11
CA GLY A 11 -5.55 -3.04 18.78
C GLY A 11 -4.59 -3.73 17.80
N GLY A 12 -4.34 -5.03 18.00
CA GLY A 12 -3.53 -5.84 17.09
C GLY A 12 -4.13 -5.90 15.69
N ILE A 13 -5.45 -6.09 15.57
CA ILE A 13 -6.16 -6.12 14.29
C ILE A 13 -6.02 -4.78 13.56
N VAL A 14 -6.20 -3.66 14.25
CA VAL A 14 -6.05 -2.31 13.65
C VAL A 14 -4.63 -2.08 13.13
N VAL A 15 -3.61 -2.44 13.92
CA VAL A 15 -2.21 -2.31 13.51
C VAL A 15 -1.91 -3.22 12.31
N LEU A 16 -2.43 -4.45 12.30
CA LEU A 16 -2.26 -5.38 11.20
C LEU A 16 -2.88 -4.85 9.91
N ILE A 17 -4.11 -4.32 9.98
CA ILE A 17 -4.79 -3.72 8.82
C ILE A 17 -4.02 -2.50 8.33
N ALA A 18 -3.57 -1.62 9.23
CA ALA A 18 -2.75 -0.47 8.86
C ALA A 18 -1.48 -0.91 8.12
N LEU A 19 -0.76 -1.90 8.65
CA LEU A 19 0.44 -2.45 8.02
C LEU A 19 0.19 -3.12 6.67
N LEU A 20 -1.01 -3.65 6.41
CA LEU A 20 -1.35 -4.28 5.14
C LEU A 20 -1.88 -3.29 4.10
N SER A 21 -2.69 -2.31 4.53
CA SER A 21 -3.31 -1.32 3.65
C SER A 21 -2.32 -0.26 3.18
N ILE A 22 -1.46 0.25 4.07
CA ILE A 22 -0.45 1.28 3.73
C ILE A 22 0.46 0.85 2.57
N PRO A 23 1.16 -0.31 2.60
CA PRO A 23 2.07 -0.69 1.53
C PRO A 23 1.33 -0.99 0.22
N SER A 24 0.05 -1.36 0.25
CA SER A 24 -0.73 -1.52 -0.97
C SER A 24 -0.98 -0.19 -1.70
N LEU A 25 -1.03 0.91 -0.96
CA LEU A 25 -1.19 2.26 -1.49
C LEU A 25 0.14 2.84 -2.00
N PHE A 26 1.25 2.53 -1.31
CA PHE A 26 2.59 3.04 -1.69
C PHE A 26 3.28 2.21 -2.79
N TRP A 27 2.79 1.01 -3.11
CA TRP A 27 3.32 0.15 -4.18
C TRP A 27 2.29 -0.12 -5.29
N PRO A 28 1.93 0.90 -6.10
CA PRO A 28 1.17 0.68 -7.31
C PRO A 28 1.89 -0.29 -8.25
N LYS A 29 1.09 -1.08 -8.97
CA LYS A 29 1.61 -1.94 -10.05
C LYS A 29 1.77 -1.09 -11.30
N CYS A 30 2.95 -1.13 -11.91
CA CYS A 30 3.15 -0.50 -13.21
C CYS A 30 2.26 -1.17 -14.27
N ALA A 31 1.48 -0.38 -15.02
CA ALA A 31 0.60 -0.90 -16.07
C ALA A 31 1.35 -1.61 -17.21
N ALA A 32 2.59 -1.20 -17.50
CA ALA A 32 3.40 -1.77 -18.58
C ALA A 32 4.06 -3.11 -18.21
N CYS A 33 4.72 -3.18 -17.05
CA CYS A 33 5.51 -4.37 -16.66
C CYS A 33 4.88 -5.20 -15.53
N LYS A 34 3.75 -4.75 -14.96
CA LYS A 34 3.02 -5.38 -13.85
C LYS A 34 3.82 -5.58 -12.55
N ARG A 35 5.05 -5.04 -12.47
CA ARG A 35 5.86 -5.06 -11.23
C ARG A 35 5.37 -3.97 -10.28
N ARG A 36 5.47 -4.24 -8.97
CA ARG A 36 5.22 -3.25 -7.92
C ARG A 36 6.39 -2.28 -7.86
N THR A 37 6.09 -0.98 -7.85
CA THR A 37 7.10 0.08 -7.80
C THR A 37 6.62 1.17 -6.85
N TRP A 38 7.56 1.90 -6.25
CA TRP A 38 7.24 2.96 -5.30
C TRP A 38 6.42 4.06 -5.98
N VAL A 39 5.31 4.47 -5.36
CA VAL A 39 4.40 5.52 -5.87
C VAL A 39 5.10 6.87 -6.07
N ALA A 40 6.19 7.14 -5.35
CA ALA A 40 6.94 8.39 -5.44
C ALA A 40 7.85 8.49 -6.70
N ARG A 41 7.65 7.64 -7.71
CA ARG A 41 8.41 7.71 -8.96
C ARG A 41 7.48 7.89 -10.15
N ASP A 42 7.71 8.97 -10.89
CA ASP A 42 7.05 9.25 -12.16
C ASP A 42 7.38 8.18 -13.23
N THR A 43 8.43 7.38 -13.02
CA THR A 43 8.89 6.34 -13.94
C THR A 43 9.15 5.01 -13.24
N CYS A 44 8.74 3.93 -13.90
CA CYS A 44 8.97 2.58 -13.39
C CYS A 44 10.47 2.25 -13.40
N ALA A 45 11.03 1.91 -12.23
CA ALA A 45 12.43 1.52 -12.08
C ALA A 45 12.87 0.30 -12.92
N ALA A 46 11.93 -0.56 -13.32
CA ALA A 46 12.23 -1.79 -14.03
C ALA A 46 12.13 -1.66 -15.56
N CYS A 47 11.19 -0.86 -16.07
CA CYS A 47 10.95 -0.74 -17.52
C CYS A 47 11.09 0.68 -18.06
N GLY A 48 11.31 1.68 -17.21
CA GLY A 48 11.42 3.09 -17.62
C GLY A 48 10.11 3.72 -18.13
N ALA A 49 9.00 2.97 -18.13
CA ALA A 49 7.71 3.49 -18.56
C ALA A 49 7.17 4.52 -17.55
N PRO A 50 6.48 5.58 -18.02
CA PRO A 50 5.84 6.53 -17.12
C PRO A 50 4.77 5.82 -16.28
N MET A 51 4.82 6.01 -14.95
CA MET A 51 3.71 5.63 -14.09
C MET A 51 2.60 6.65 -14.32
N ARG A 52 1.57 6.26 -15.07
CA ARG A 52 0.33 7.03 -15.16
C ARG A 52 -0.33 6.91 -13.79
N ASP A 53 -0.29 7.99 -13.01
CA ASP A 53 -1.12 8.09 -11.82
C ASP A 53 -2.58 8.04 -12.28
N ASP A 54 -3.38 7.14 -11.70
CA ASP A 54 -4.82 7.06 -11.94
C ASP A 54 -5.57 8.29 -11.32
N LEU A 55 -4.89 9.41 -11.08
CA LEU A 55 -5.44 10.66 -10.51
C LEU A 55 -5.77 11.73 -11.56
N ASP A 56 -5.47 11.52 -12.84
CA ASP A 56 -5.90 12.41 -13.93
C ASP A 56 -7.33 12.06 -14.40
N PHE A 57 -8.31 12.25 -13.51
CA PHE A 57 -9.75 12.32 -13.87
C PHE A 57 -10.13 13.73 -14.32
#